data_AF-A0A966M9Y9-F1
#
_entry.id   AF-A0A966M9Y9-F1
#
_cell.length_a   1.000
_cell.length_b   1.000
_cell.length_c   1.000
_cell.angle_alpha   90.00
_cell.angle_beta   90.00
_cell.angle_gamma   90.00
#
_symmetry.space_group_name_H-M   'P 1'
#
loop_
_entity.id
_entity.type
_entity.pdbx_description
1 polymer ?
#
loop_
_entity_poly.entity_id
_entity_poly.type
_entity_poly.pdbx_seq_one_letter_code
_entity_poly.pdbx_strand_id
1 'polypeptide(L)'
;MHRARKRFGQNFLMDQGVITAIVNALNPTPGTHVLEIGPGLGALTRPLLERLEKLEVLEIDRDIVHTWQEAKQREGLDGLLIHEGDALQFDFANWAKQAKLTKERCALIGNLPYNISSPLLFHLIAAAPWVDEQIFMLQAEVVERITAPAGDSEYS
;
A
#
# COMPACT_ATOMS: atom_id res chain seq x y z
N MET A 1 -0.93 -21.59 8.48
CA MET A 1 -1.71 -20.34 8.65
C MET A 1 -0.82 -19.33 9.35
N HIS A 2 -0.52 -18.21 8.71
CA HIS A 2 0.16 -17.09 9.37
C HIS A 2 -0.79 -16.50 10.42
N ARG A 3 -0.29 -16.31 11.66
CA ARG A 3 -1.09 -15.78 12.77
C ARG A 3 -0.79 -14.29 12.91
N ALA A 4 -1.82 -13.46 12.84
CA ALA A 4 -1.69 -12.01 12.98
C ALA A 4 -0.84 -11.64 14.21
N ARG A 5 0.23 -10.88 13.98
CA ARG A 5 1.12 -10.40 15.04
C ARG A 5 0.55 -9.10 15.59
N LYS A 6 0.03 -9.14 16.83
CA LYS A 6 -0.55 -7.97 17.52
C LYS A 6 0.35 -6.73 17.49
N ARG A 7 1.68 -6.89 17.56
CA ARG A 7 2.65 -5.78 17.52
C ARG A 7 2.64 -4.98 16.22
N PHE A 8 2.17 -5.58 15.13
CA PHE A 8 2.12 -4.95 13.80
C PHE A 8 0.70 -4.52 13.40
N GLY A 9 -0.28 -4.61 14.31
CA GLY A 9 -1.64 -4.11 14.05
C GLY A 9 -2.35 -4.77 12.86
N GLN A 10 -1.95 -6.00 12.48
CA GLN A 10 -2.41 -6.67 11.27
C GLN A 10 -3.92 -6.96 11.31
N ASN A 11 -4.66 -6.38 10.36
CA ASN A 11 -6.05 -6.71 10.05
C ASN A 11 -6.12 -7.12 8.58
N PHE A 12 -6.56 -8.34 8.30
CA PHE A 12 -6.61 -8.86 6.94
C PHE A 12 -7.95 -8.57 6.30
N LEU A 13 -7.93 -7.84 5.18
CA LEU A 13 -9.11 -7.56 4.37
C LEU A 13 -9.57 -8.85 3.68
N MET A 14 -10.85 -9.19 3.84
CA MET A 14 -11.45 -10.43 3.31
C MET A 14 -12.69 -10.18 2.44
N ASP A 15 -13.27 -8.97 2.50
CA ASP A 15 -14.46 -8.64 1.73
C ASP A 15 -14.09 -8.39 0.26
N GLN A 16 -14.57 -9.27 -0.62
CA GLN A 16 -14.22 -9.21 -2.04
C GLN A 16 -14.82 -8.00 -2.77
N GLY A 17 -15.96 -7.49 -2.29
CA GLY A 17 -16.58 -6.28 -2.84
C GLY A 17 -15.72 -5.05 -2.57
N VAL A 18 -15.24 -4.92 -1.32
CA VAL A 18 -14.33 -3.85 -0.91
C VAL A 18 -12.99 -3.95 -1.63
N ILE A 19 -12.40 -5.15 -1.71
CA ILE A 19 -11.15 -5.38 -2.47
C ILE A 19 -11.32 -4.91 -3.92
N THR A 20 -12.39 -5.34 -4.57
CA THR A 20 -12.68 -4.98 -5.97
C THR A 20 -12.87 -3.47 -6.12
N ALA A 21 -13.57 -2.83 -5.19
CA ALA A 21 -13.78 -1.38 -5.20
C ALA A 21 -12.46 -0.61 -5.07
N ILE A 22 -11.57 -1.03 -4.16
CA ILE A 22 -10.25 -0.41 -3.97
C ILE A 22 -9.39 -0.54 -5.24
N VAL A 23 -9.30 -1.74 -5.82
CA VAL A 23 -8.52 -1.98 -7.05
C VAL A 23 -9.11 -1.22 -8.25
N ASN A 24 -10.43 -1.10 -8.33
CA ASN A 24 -11.10 -0.32 -9.36
C ASN A 24 -10.94 1.19 -9.17
N ALA A 25 -10.86 1.68 -7.93
CA ALA A 25 -10.56 3.09 -7.66
C ALA A 25 -9.16 3.45 -8.20
N LEU A 26 -8.16 2.57 -7.99
CA LEU A 26 -6.83 2.76 -8.59
C LEU A 26 -6.88 2.71 -10.12
N ASN A 27 -7.71 1.84 -10.68
CA ASN A 27 -7.80 1.58 -12.12
C ASN A 27 -6.40 1.50 -12.77
N PRO A 28 -5.55 0.53 -12.36
CA PRO A 28 -4.18 0.44 -12.83
C PRO A 28 -4.12 0.24 -14.35
N THR A 29 -3.17 0.92 -14.99
CA THR A 29 -2.86 0.79 -16.42
C THR A 29 -1.42 0.27 -16.58
N PRO A 30 -1.01 -0.23 -17.75
CA PRO A 30 0.38 -0.68 -17.95
C PRO A 30 1.47 0.39 -17.66
N GLY A 31 1.09 1.68 -17.75
CA GLY A 31 1.93 2.83 -17.41
C GLY A 31 1.96 3.19 -15.93
N THR A 32 1.18 2.51 -15.08
CA THR A 32 1.09 2.78 -13.64
C THR A 32 2.17 2.02 -12.88
N HIS A 33 3.02 2.75 -12.16
CA HIS A 33 3.96 2.23 -11.18
C HIS A 33 3.30 2.20 -9.81
N VAL A 34 3.21 1.03 -9.18
CA VAL A 34 2.44 0.83 -7.94
C VAL A 34 3.33 0.26 -6.85
N LEU A 35 3.27 0.87 -5.66
CA LEU A 35 3.77 0.28 -4.42
C LEU A 35 2.60 0.06 -3.46
N GLU A 36 2.43 -1.21 -3.05
CA GLU A 36 1.51 -1.61 -2.00
C GLU A 36 2.23 -1.61 -0.65
N ILE A 37 1.69 -0.88 0.32
CA ILE A 37 2.18 -0.88 1.71
C ILE A 37 1.38 -1.91 2.51
N GLY A 38 2.09 -2.91 3.05
CA GLY A 38 1.48 -3.98 3.86
C GLY A 38 0.63 -4.94 3.02
N PRO A 39 1.25 -5.76 2.13
CA PRO A 39 0.54 -6.73 1.30
C PRO A 39 -0.24 -7.77 2.11
N GLY A 40 0.19 -8.04 3.35
CA GLY A 40 -0.43 -9.03 4.21
C GLY A 40 -0.52 -10.39 3.50
N LEU A 41 -1.72 -10.98 3.49
CA LEU A 41 -1.98 -12.26 2.82
C LEU A 41 -2.34 -12.13 1.32
N GLY A 42 -2.29 -10.91 0.76
CA GLY A 42 -2.48 -10.67 -0.66
C GLY A 42 -3.87 -10.30 -1.12
N ALA A 43 -4.68 -9.73 -0.21
CA ALA A 43 -6.03 -9.27 -0.51
C ALA A 43 -6.05 -8.26 -1.67
N LEU A 44 -5.11 -7.29 -1.67
CA LEU A 44 -4.94 -6.35 -2.78
C LEU A 44 -3.81 -6.80 -3.73
N THR A 45 -2.73 -7.38 -3.21
CA THR A 45 -1.58 -7.84 -4.03
C THR A 45 -1.99 -8.74 -5.20
N ARG A 46 -2.83 -9.77 -4.96
CA ARG A 46 -3.22 -10.72 -5.99
C ARG A 46 -4.03 -10.08 -7.13
N PRO A 47 -5.15 -9.37 -6.86
CA PRO A 47 -5.89 -8.72 -7.94
C PRO A 47 -5.10 -7.57 -8.61
N LEU A 48 -4.13 -6.96 -7.93
CA LEU A 48 -3.21 -6.00 -8.56
C LEU A 48 -2.26 -6.68 -9.55
N LEU A 49 -1.67 -7.83 -9.19
CA LEU A 49 -0.81 -8.63 -10.06
C LEU A 49 -1.52 -9.13 -11.32
N GLU A 50 -2.85 -9.32 -11.28
CA GLU A 50 -3.65 -9.66 -12.46
C GLU A 50 -3.76 -8.50 -13.48
N ARG A 51 -3.52 -7.26 -13.04
CA ARG A 51 -3.70 -6.05 -13.85
C ARG A 51 -2.41 -5.29 -14.15
N LEU A 52 -1.31 -5.64 -13.49
CA LEU A 52 -0.03 -4.95 -13.56
C LEU A 52 1.08 -5.89 -14.02
N GLU A 53 1.91 -5.43 -14.95
CA GLU A 53 3.14 -6.14 -15.33
C GLU A 53 4.18 -6.14 -14.20
N LYS A 54 4.17 -5.08 -13.37
CA LYS A 54 5.06 -4.93 -12.22
C LYS A 54 4.30 -4.36 -11.03
N LEU A 55 4.48 -4.96 -9.86
CA LEU A 55 3.96 -4.49 -8.59
C LEU A 55 5.09 -4.54 -7.56
N GLU A 56 5.26 -3.45 -6.82
CA GLU A 56 6.15 -3.42 -5.66
C GLU A 56 5.32 -3.56 -4.39
N VAL A 57 5.84 -4.28 -3.39
CA VAL A 57 5.23 -4.38 -2.07
C VAL A 57 6.25 -4.03 -0.99
N LEU A 58 5.83 -3.34 0.07
CA LEU A 58 6.63 -3.03 1.24
C LEU A 58 6.04 -3.70 2.48
N GLU A 59 6.81 -4.56 3.12
CA GLU A 59 6.36 -5.34 4.28
C GLU A 59 7.43 -5.38 5.38
N ILE A 60 7.00 -5.20 6.62
CA ILE A 60 7.87 -5.24 7.81
C ILE A 60 7.95 -6.65 8.42
N ASP A 61 6.89 -7.46 8.25
CA ASP A 61 6.85 -8.82 8.78
C ASP A 61 7.63 -9.80 7.90
N ARG A 62 8.82 -10.17 8.37
CA ARG A 62 9.72 -11.13 7.72
C ARG A 62 9.06 -12.46 7.33
N ASP A 63 8.11 -12.94 8.11
CA ASP A 63 7.42 -14.19 7.80
C ASP A 63 6.52 -14.03 6.56
N ILE A 64 5.88 -12.86 6.42
CA ILE A 64 5.05 -12.50 5.27
C ILE A 64 5.95 -12.26 4.05
N VAL A 65 7.05 -11.52 4.21
CA VAL A 65 8.06 -11.34 3.17
C VAL A 65 8.54 -12.68 2.64
N HIS A 66 8.92 -13.60 3.54
CA HIS A 66 9.37 -14.94 3.15
C HIS A 66 8.28 -15.72 2.41
N THR A 67 7.03 -15.67 2.89
CA THR A 67 5.88 -16.28 2.22
C THR A 67 5.71 -15.76 0.79
N TRP A 68 5.87 -14.46 0.58
CA TRP A 68 5.79 -13.86 -0.75
C TRP A 68 6.98 -14.19 -1.64
N GLN A 69 8.19 -14.30 -1.09
CA GLN A 69 9.37 -14.74 -1.83
C GLN A 69 9.19 -16.19 -2.32
N GLU A 70 8.68 -17.08 -1.48
CA GLU A 70 8.35 -18.46 -1.87
C GLU A 70 7.24 -18.51 -2.93
N ALA A 71 6.16 -17.73 -2.72
CA ALA A 71 5.07 -17.63 -3.69
C ALA A 71 5.57 -17.11 -5.04
N LYS A 72 6.43 -16.08 -5.04
CA LYS A 72 7.05 -15.53 -6.25
C LYS A 72 7.79 -16.60 -7.05
N GLN A 73 8.61 -17.41 -6.38
CA GLN A 73 9.38 -18.48 -7.02
C GLN A 73 8.47 -19.60 -7.55
N ARG A 74 7.50 -20.03 -6.74
CA ARG A 74 6.61 -21.16 -7.06
C ARG A 74 5.58 -20.82 -8.14
N GLU A 75 5.05 -19.60 -8.12
CA GLU A 75 3.96 -19.13 -8.98
C GLU A 75 4.47 -18.33 -10.19
N GLY A 76 5.79 -18.07 -10.29
CA GLY A 76 6.39 -17.33 -11.42
C GLY A 76 6.02 -15.85 -11.44
N LEU A 77 5.94 -15.20 -10.28
CA LEU A 77 5.52 -13.79 -10.16
C LEU A 77 6.69 -12.83 -10.44
N ASP A 78 7.25 -12.89 -11.65
CA ASP A 78 8.46 -12.11 -12.00
C ASP A 78 8.25 -10.59 -11.89
N GLY A 79 7.01 -10.13 -12.07
CA GLY A 79 6.60 -8.74 -11.87
C GLY A 79 6.54 -8.26 -10.42
N LEU A 80 6.58 -9.17 -9.44
CA LEU A 80 6.50 -8.82 -8.02
C LEU A 80 7.88 -8.44 -7.45
N LEU A 81 8.05 -7.20 -7.00
CA LEU A 81 9.22 -6.75 -6.25
C LEU A 81 8.84 -6.61 -4.78
N ILE A 82 9.66 -7.18 -3.88
CA ILE A 82 9.36 -7.21 -2.45
C ILE A 82 10.45 -6.43 -1.72
N HIS A 83 10.04 -5.37 -1.03
CA HIS A 83 10.86 -4.59 -0.12
C HIS A 83 10.59 -5.04 1.31
N GLU A 84 11.60 -5.57 1.99
CA GLU A 84 11.53 -5.80 3.44
C GLU A 84 11.93 -4.51 4.16
N GLY A 85 11.02 -3.91 4.92
CA GLY A 85 11.32 -2.67 5.63
C GLY A 85 10.15 -2.06 6.37
N ASP A 86 10.48 -1.13 7.26
CA ASP A 86 9.51 -0.27 7.93
C ASP A 86 9.07 0.85 6.99
N ALA A 87 7.77 0.98 6.76
CA ALA A 87 7.19 2.06 5.96
C ALA A 87 7.55 3.45 6.50
N LEU A 88 7.71 3.61 7.81
CA LEU A 88 8.12 4.90 8.40
C LEU A 88 9.58 5.27 8.12
N GLN A 89 10.39 4.33 7.63
CA GLN A 89 11.81 4.53 7.27
C GLN A 89 12.03 4.49 5.75
N PHE A 90 11.01 4.15 4.98
CA PHE A 90 11.11 4.02 3.53
C PHE A 90 11.11 5.39 2.86
N ASP A 91 12.07 5.65 1.95
CA ASP A 91 12.13 6.92 1.22
C ASP A 91 11.15 6.91 0.03
N PHE A 92 9.87 7.09 0.31
CA PHE A 92 8.80 7.17 -0.70
C PHE A 92 9.05 8.28 -1.72
N ALA A 93 9.70 9.35 -1.28
CA ALA A 93 9.97 10.50 -2.11
C ALA A 93 11.00 10.09 -3.19
N ASN A 94 12.16 9.55 -2.81
CA ASN A 94 13.12 9.06 -3.80
C ASN A 94 12.51 7.94 -4.66
N TRP A 95 11.77 6.99 -4.08
CA TRP A 95 11.08 5.95 -4.83
C TRP A 95 10.17 6.51 -5.93
N ALA A 96 9.30 7.47 -5.60
CA ALA A 96 8.36 8.07 -6.54
C ALA A 96 9.07 8.87 -7.65
N LYS A 97 10.16 9.59 -7.33
CA LYS A 97 11.03 10.22 -8.34
C LYS A 97 11.52 9.23 -9.37
N GLN A 98 12.07 8.10 -8.91
CA GLN A 98 12.63 7.09 -9.80
C GLN A 98 11.54 6.46 -10.67
N ALA A 99 10.37 6.17 -10.09
CA ALA A 99 9.22 5.68 -10.84
C ALA A 99 8.84 6.64 -11.98
N LYS A 100 8.73 7.95 -11.68
CA LYS A 100 8.38 9.01 -12.64
C LYS A 100 9.39 9.22 -13.77
N LEU A 101 10.64 8.74 -13.65
CA LEU A 101 11.60 8.76 -14.76
C LEU A 101 11.22 7.79 -15.89
N THR A 102 10.47 6.74 -15.57
CA THR A 102 10.21 5.62 -16.50
C THR A 102 8.73 5.32 -16.73
N LYS A 103 7.85 5.85 -15.89
CA LYS A 103 6.42 5.58 -15.90
C LYS A 103 5.63 6.88 -15.84
N GLU A 104 4.49 6.89 -16.53
CA GLU A 104 3.62 8.05 -16.64
C GLU A 104 2.86 8.32 -15.34
N ARG A 105 2.48 7.26 -14.63
CA ARG A 105 1.68 7.32 -13.40
C ARG A 105 2.37 6.58 -12.26
N CYS A 106 2.32 7.14 -11.06
CA CYS A 106 2.89 6.60 -9.82
C CYS A 106 1.81 6.63 -8.74
N ALA A 107 1.55 5.48 -8.11
CA ALA A 107 0.49 5.35 -7.12
C ALA A 107 0.95 4.54 -5.90
N LEU A 108 0.42 4.93 -4.74
CA LEU A 108 0.56 4.21 -3.49
C LEU A 108 -0.78 3.62 -3.08
N ILE A 109 -0.77 2.38 -2.61
CA ILE A 109 -1.97 1.67 -2.20
C ILE A 109 -1.72 0.87 -0.92
N GLY A 110 -2.72 0.65 -0.08
CA GLY A 110 -2.54 -0.21 1.08
C GLY A 110 -3.71 -0.26 2.05
N ASN A 111 -3.76 -1.34 2.82
CA ASN A 111 -4.62 -1.44 3.99
C ASN A 111 -3.77 -1.15 5.23
N LEU A 112 -3.73 0.11 5.66
CA LEU A 112 -2.70 0.57 6.59
C LEU A 112 -3.02 0.17 8.04
N PRO A 113 -2.04 -0.28 8.82
CA PRO A 113 -2.23 -0.58 10.23
C PRO A 113 -2.57 0.70 11.01
N TYR A 114 -3.65 0.64 11.77
CA TYR A 114 -4.20 1.78 12.52
C TYR A 114 -3.21 2.43 13.49
N ASN A 115 -2.30 1.64 14.07
CA ASN A 115 -1.33 2.12 15.05
C ASN A 115 -0.20 2.97 14.43
N ILE A 116 -0.05 2.98 13.11
CA ILE A 116 0.96 3.78 12.40
C ILE A 116 0.37 4.73 11.35
N SER A 117 -0.95 4.76 11.18
CA SER A 117 -1.59 5.51 10.08
C SER A 117 -1.23 7.00 10.09
N SER A 118 -1.36 7.70 11.22
CA SER A 118 -1.04 9.14 11.29
C SER A 118 0.42 9.47 10.94
N PRO A 119 1.45 8.89 11.60
CA PRO A 119 2.84 9.18 11.24
C PRO A 119 3.17 8.76 9.81
N LEU A 120 2.57 7.68 9.30
CA LEU A 120 2.77 7.25 7.92
C LEU A 120 2.17 8.24 6.93
N LEU A 121 0.97 8.77 7.18
CA LEU A 121 0.36 9.79 6.33
C LEU A 121 1.23 11.05 6.26
N PHE A 122 1.77 11.53 7.39
CA PHE A 122 2.71 12.66 7.38
C PHE A 122 3.98 12.36 6.58
N HIS A 123 4.50 11.14 6.70
CA HIS A 123 5.68 10.71 5.94
C HIS A 123 5.40 10.66 4.43
N LEU A 124 4.20 10.20 4.04
CA LEU A 124 3.75 10.12 2.65
C LEU A 124 3.55 11.49 1.97
N ILE A 125 3.29 12.56 2.73
CA ILE A 125 3.21 13.92 2.20
C ILE A 125 4.51 14.33 1.49
N ALA A 126 5.67 13.85 1.96
CA ALA A 126 6.96 14.16 1.34
C ALA A 126 7.07 13.63 -0.12
N ALA A 127 6.32 12.58 -0.46
CA ALA A 127 6.28 12.01 -1.81
C ALA A 127 5.17 12.61 -2.69
N ALA A 128 4.25 13.41 -2.12
CA ALA A 128 3.10 13.97 -2.83
C ALA A 128 3.44 14.72 -4.14
N PRO A 129 4.58 15.43 -4.29
CA PRO A 129 4.93 16.06 -5.55
C PRO A 129 5.15 15.09 -6.73
N TRP A 130 5.35 13.80 -6.46
CA TRP A 130 5.72 12.79 -7.47
C TRP A 130 4.77 11.60 -7.53
N VAL A 131 3.79 11.54 -6.62
CA VAL A 131 2.75 10.50 -6.58
C VAL A 131 1.46 11.09 -7.09
N ASP A 132 0.86 10.48 -8.11
CA ASP A 132 -0.40 10.96 -8.69
C ASP A 132 -1.60 10.58 -7.84
N GLU A 133 -1.52 9.45 -7.13
CA GLU A 133 -2.64 8.93 -6.35
C GLU A 133 -2.20 8.11 -5.15
N GLN A 134 -2.93 8.25 -4.06
CA GLN A 134 -2.74 7.50 -2.82
C GLN A 134 -4.09 6.92 -2.39
N ILE A 135 -4.21 5.60 -2.34
CA ILE A 135 -5.47 4.90 -2.02
C ILE A 135 -5.25 4.03 -0.80
N PHE A 136 -5.78 4.46 0.34
CA PHE A 136 -5.62 3.74 1.60
C PHE A 136 -6.94 3.40 2.24
N MET A 137 -7.04 2.18 2.78
CA MET A 137 -8.05 1.86 3.77
C MET A 137 -7.53 2.27 5.15
N LEU A 138 -8.33 3.04 5.87
CA LEU A 138 -8.03 3.63 7.16
C LEU A 138 -9.23 3.48 8.10
N GLN A 139 -8.99 3.71 9.37
CA GLN A 139 -10.02 3.87 10.39
C GLN A 139 -10.92 5.07 10.05
N ALA A 140 -12.23 4.94 10.24
CA ALA A 140 -13.20 5.98 9.87
C ALA A 140 -12.88 7.31 10.54
N GLU A 141 -12.52 7.30 11.83
CA GLU A 141 -12.15 8.48 12.61
C GLU A 141 -10.87 9.17 12.07
N VAL A 142 -9.99 8.44 11.39
CA VAL A 142 -8.80 9.04 10.77
C VAL A 142 -9.21 9.79 9.51
N VAL A 143 -10.10 9.20 8.71
CA VAL A 143 -10.63 9.81 7.48
C VAL A 143 -11.47 11.05 7.79
N GLU A 144 -12.31 10.98 8.83
CA GLU A 144 -13.14 12.10 9.29
C GLU A 144 -12.28 13.31 9.64
N ARG A 145 -11.18 13.13 10.40
CA ARG A 145 -10.25 14.23 10.72
C ARG A 145 -9.56 14.83 9.50
N ILE A 146 -9.07 14.00 8.57
CA ILE A 146 -8.36 14.46 7.36
C ILE A 146 -9.27 15.26 6.43
N THR A 147 -10.56 14.93 6.41
CA THR A 147 -11.57 15.56 5.56
C THR A 147 -12.38 16.63 6.26
N ALA A 148 -12.15 16.85 7.56
CA ALA A 148 -12.86 17.82 8.37
C ALA A 148 -12.64 19.25 7.84
N PRO A 149 -13.69 20.05 7.65
CA PRO A 149 -13.55 21.46 7.32
C PRO A 149 -13.05 22.26 8.53
N ALA A 150 -12.42 23.41 8.26
CA ALA A 150 -11.99 24.32 9.32
C ALA A 150 -13.18 24.72 10.22
N GLY A 151 -13.03 24.52 11.53
CA GLY A 151 -14.06 24.81 12.54
C GLY A 151 -14.96 23.63 12.91
N ASP A 152 -14.78 22.47 12.30
CA ASP A 152 -15.37 21.20 12.75
C ASP A 152 -14.68 20.68 14.02
N SER A 153 -15.39 19.91 14.85
CA SER A 153 -14.82 19.31 16.07
C SER A 153 -13.71 18.31 15.77
N GLU A 154 -13.71 17.71 14.58
CA GLU A 154 -12.70 16.74 14.14
C GLU A 154 -11.51 17.41 13.41
N TYR A 155 -11.49 18.74 13.24
CA TYR A 155 -10.40 19.45 12.56
C TYR A 155 -9.10 19.42 13.39
N SER A 156 -8.09 18.65 12.95
CA SER A 156 -6.78 18.50 13.64
C SER A 156 -5.61 18.13 12.72
#